data_AF-D9XUE2-F1
#
_entry.id   AF-D9XUE2-F1
#
_cell.length_a   1.000
_cell.length_b   1.000
_cell.length_c   1.000
_cell.angle_alpha   90.00
_cell.angle_beta   90.00
_cell.angle_gamma   90.00
#
_symmetry.space_group_name_H-M   'P 1'
#
loop_
_entity.id
_entity.type
_entity.pdbx_description
1 polymer ?
#
loop_
_entity_poly.entity_id
_entity_poly.type
_entity_poly.pdbx_seq_one_letter_code
_entity_poly.pdbx_strand_id
1 'polypeptide(L)'
;MSGHGRTGGPGRSGGRRRTSMFVAGAVGALVVVAAAFYVMGTEGDRKKDDAQASPSPSATASVKLPPGVKCGGDDCAGKDAEAMGCSGDLVTTTQTAAVGTAMVEVRYSEICGTAWGRITQAAQGDRVEIGAGTAEKQSDTITAAGDTVTYTPMLPVKNAQDAKACAVLAATGEKGCTG
;
A
#
# COMPACT_ATOMS: atom_id res chain seq x y z
N MET A 1 19.22 9.60 86.28
CA MET A 1 19.60 8.57 85.30
C MET A 1 19.80 9.30 83.98
N SER A 2 21.02 9.76 83.68
CA SER A 2 22.01 9.08 82.81
C SER A 2 21.49 8.95 81.37
N GLY A 3 22.04 9.54 80.30
CA GLY A 3 23.30 10.24 80.06
C GLY A 3 23.98 9.66 78.80
N HIS A 4 24.24 10.51 77.79
CA HIS A 4 25.28 10.44 76.72
C HIS A 4 25.34 9.17 75.83
N GLY A 5 25.74 9.19 74.55
CA GLY A 5 26.50 10.15 73.76
C GLY A 5 26.71 9.62 72.32
N ARG A 6 27.41 10.43 71.52
CA ARG A 6 27.66 10.33 70.07
C ARG A 6 28.76 9.31 69.68
N THR A 7 29.00 9.26 68.36
CA THR A 7 30.24 8.89 67.59
C THR A 7 30.29 7.45 67.07
N GLY A 8 30.77 7.16 65.85
CA GLY A 8 31.42 7.96 64.81
C GLY A 8 31.60 7.16 63.50
N GLY A 9 31.99 7.84 62.41
CA GLY A 9 32.55 7.22 61.19
C GLY A 9 34.08 7.13 61.28
N PRO A 10 34.76 6.29 60.44
CA PRO A 10 35.36 6.75 59.17
C PRO A 10 35.32 5.68 58.04
N GLY A 11 35.35 6.03 56.73
CA GLY A 11 36.57 6.13 55.87
C GLY A 11 36.82 4.84 55.05
N ARG A 12 36.45 4.73 53.76
CA ARG A 12 37.16 5.10 52.49
C ARG A 12 37.99 3.97 51.84
N SER A 13 38.01 4.02 50.50
CA SER A 13 38.79 3.23 49.51
C SER A 13 38.13 1.91 49.07
N GLY A 14 38.06 1.53 47.81
CA GLY A 14 38.56 2.14 46.58
C GLY A 14 38.67 1.04 45.51
N GLY A 15 38.23 1.35 44.29
CA GLY A 15 38.81 0.75 43.10
C GLY A 15 38.25 -0.59 42.59
N ARG A 16 37.88 -0.57 41.31
CA ARG A 16 38.14 -1.65 40.35
C ARG A 16 37.14 -2.82 40.27
N ARG A 17 35.84 -2.51 40.12
CA ARG A 17 34.79 -3.48 39.76
C ARG A 17 34.01 -3.15 38.47
N ARG A 18 34.59 -2.43 37.51
CA ARG A 18 33.83 -1.98 36.32
C ARG A 18 34.57 -2.01 34.98
N THR A 19 35.49 -2.94 34.74
CA THR A 19 36.19 -2.98 33.42
C THR A 19 36.52 -4.34 32.81
N SER A 20 36.13 -5.49 33.39
CA SER A 20 36.50 -6.80 32.81
C SER A 20 35.34 -7.70 32.37
N MET A 21 34.11 -7.20 32.30
CA MET A 21 32.93 -8.04 32.00
C MET A 21 32.20 -7.67 30.71
N PHE A 22 32.93 -7.11 29.72
CA PHE A 22 32.34 -6.75 28.42
C PHE A 22 33.11 -7.25 27.19
N VAL A 23 34.03 -8.20 27.34
CA VAL A 23 34.77 -8.78 26.17
C VAL A 23 34.51 -10.27 25.96
N ALA A 24 34.02 -11.01 26.97
CA ALA A 24 33.80 -12.46 26.84
C ALA A 24 32.39 -12.85 26.34
N GLY A 25 31.41 -11.93 26.28
CA GLY A 25 30.02 -12.26 25.93
C GLY A 25 29.71 -12.26 24.43
N ALA A 26 30.41 -11.45 23.64
CA ALA A 26 30.06 -11.24 22.23
C ALA A 26 30.49 -12.40 21.30
N VAL A 27 31.53 -13.16 21.66
CA VAL A 27 32.03 -14.27 20.83
C VAL A 27 31.21 -15.54 21.03
N GLY A 28 30.72 -15.80 22.26
CA GLY A 28 29.92 -17.00 22.56
C GLY A 28 28.57 -17.02 21.86
N ALA A 29 27.89 -15.88 21.76
CA ALA A 29 26.58 -15.79 21.10
C ALA A 29 26.66 -16.09 19.59
N LEU A 30 27.75 -15.69 18.91
CA LEU A 30 27.92 -15.95 17.47
C LEU A 30 28.20 -17.44 17.17
N VAL A 31 28.91 -18.15 18.04
CA VAL A 31 29.18 -19.59 17.88
C VAL A 31 27.92 -20.43 18.09
N VAL A 32 27.06 -20.06 19.03
CA VAL A 32 25.79 -20.77 19.27
C VAL A 32 24.79 -20.53 18.13
N VAL A 33 24.75 -19.32 17.58
CA VAL A 33 23.92 -19.02 16.41
C VAL A 33 24.42 -19.77 15.16
N ALA A 34 25.74 -19.81 14.91
CA ALA A 34 26.32 -20.57 13.81
C ALA A 34 26.09 -22.10 13.94
N ALA A 35 26.17 -22.66 15.15
CA ALA A 35 25.89 -24.07 15.39
C ALA A 35 24.40 -24.42 15.21
N ALA A 36 23.49 -23.52 15.58
CA ALA A 36 22.06 -23.70 15.33
C ALA A 36 21.73 -23.68 13.82
N PHE A 37 22.38 -22.81 13.04
CA PHE A 37 22.25 -22.79 11.58
C PHE A 37 22.88 -24.02 10.91
N TYR A 38 23.97 -24.57 11.46
CA TYR A 38 24.62 -25.75 10.88
C TYR A 38 23.84 -27.05 11.17
N VAL A 39 23.27 -27.21 12.38
CA VAL A 39 22.49 -28.41 12.73
C VAL A 39 21.12 -28.43 12.04
N MET A 40 20.48 -27.28 11.81
CA MET A 40 19.26 -27.20 11.00
C MET A 40 19.53 -27.27 9.48
N GLY A 41 20.80 -27.17 9.06
CA GLY A 41 21.23 -27.24 7.66
C GLY A 41 21.83 -28.58 7.22
N THR A 42 22.02 -29.55 8.12
CA THR A 42 22.70 -30.81 7.79
C THR A 42 22.00 -32.05 8.33
N GLU A 43 20.70 -32.21 8.09
CA GLU A 43 20.04 -33.52 8.20
C GLU A 43 19.10 -33.70 7.00
N GLY A 44 19.65 -34.25 5.91
CA GLY A 44 18.88 -34.45 4.69
C GLY A 44 19.52 -35.29 3.60
N ASP A 45 20.55 -36.09 3.89
CA ASP A 45 20.98 -37.15 2.97
C ASP A 45 20.43 -38.49 3.47
N ARG A 46 19.36 -38.97 2.80
CA ARG A 46 19.17 -40.37 2.41
C ARG A 46 17.85 -40.60 1.66
N LYS A 47 18.02 -41.13 0.43
CA LYS A 47 17.12 -41.95 -0.42
C LYS A 47 16.28 -41.23 -1.48
N LYS A 48 16.75 -41.42 -2.72
CA LYS A 48 16.04 -41.70 -3.98
C LYS A 48 14.53 -41.95 -3.83
N ASP A 49 13.71 -41.12 -4.46
CA ASP A 49 13.00 -41.37 -5.74
C ASP A 49 11.98 -40.23 -5.96
N ASP A 50 11.67 -39.92 -7.23
CA ASP A 50 10.70 -38.93 -7.72
C ASP A 50 11.10 -37.44 -7.69
N ALA A 51 11.81 -37.03 -8.75
CA ALA A 51 12.01 -35.64 -9.13
C ALA A 51 10.69 -34.98 -9.56
N GLN A 52 9.88 -34.53 -8.60
CA GLN A 52 8.86 -33.52 -8.86
C GLN A 52 9.55 -32.15 -8.83
N ALA A 53 9.85 -31.64 -10.02
CA ALA A 53 10.35 -30.28 -10.21
C ALA A 53 9.41 -29.30 -9.50
N SER A 54 9.92 -28.67 -8.44
CA SER A 54 9.27 -27.52 -7.83
C SER A 54 9.19 -26.43 -8.90
N PRO A 55 8.01 -25.87 -9.24
CA PRO A 55 7.95 -24.77 -10.19
C PRO A 55 8.70 -23.60 -9.58
N SER A 56 9.89 -23.32 -10.12
CA SER A 56 10.57 -22.05 -9.90
C SER A 56 9.55 -20.94 -10.13
N PRO A 57 9.40 -19.93 -9.25
CA PRO A 57 8.50 -18.83 -9.52
C PRO A 57 8.93 -18.22 -10.85
N SER A 58 8.11 -18.42 -11.88
CA SER A 58 8.27 -17.74 -13.15
C SER A 58 8.24 -16.26 -12.82
N ALA A 59 9.37 -15.58 -12.94
CA ALA A 59 9.39 -14.13 -12.93
C ALA A 59 8.41 -13.68 -14.02
N THR A 60 7.27 -13.14 -13.61
CA THR A 60 6.32 -12.50 -14.53
C THR A 60 7.13 -11.59 -15.44
N ALA A 61 7.04 -11.82 -16.75
CA ALA A 61 7.71 -10.97 -17.72
C ALA A 61 7.35 -9.52 -17.40
N SER A 62 8.34 -8.70 -17.07
CA SER A 62 8.13 -7.29 -16.78
C SER A 62 7.67 -6.65 -18.09
N VAL A 63 6.38 -6.34 -18.19
CA VAL A 63 5.85 -5.53 -19.27
C VAL A 63 6.66 -4.23 -19.28
N LYS A 64 7.31 -3.92 -20.41
CA LYS A 64 8.09 -2.69 -20.51
C LYS A 64 7.13 -1.51 -20.58
N LEU A 65 6.86 -0.90 -19.44
CA LEU A 65 6.04 0.28 -19.32
C LEU A 65 6.74 1.50 -19.97
N PRO A 66 5.99 2.42 -20.60
CA PRO A 66 6.54 3.69 -21.06
C PRO A 66 7.19 4.50 -19.92
N PRO A 67 8.13 5.41 -20.22
CA PRO A 67 8.73 6.26 -19.20
C PRO A 67 7.69 7.00 -18.36
N GLY A 68 7.87 6.98 -17.04
CA GLY A 68 6.98 7.65 -16.09
C GLY A 68 5.78 6.81 -15.62
N VAL A 69 5.43 5.73 -16.32
CA VAL A 69 4.36 4.80 -15.92
C VAL A 69 4.90 3.78 -14.92
N LYS A 70 4.22 3.65 -13.78
CA LYS A 70 4.73 2.87 -12.61
C LYS A 70 3.97 1.57 -12.34
N CYS A 71 2.85 1.34 -13.01
CA CYS A 71 2.05 0.13 -12.89
C CYS A 71 1.26 -0.14 -14.20
N GLY A 72 0.71 -1.35 -14.33
CA GLY A 72 -0.24 -1.70 -15.38
C GLY A 72 -1.22 -2.77 -14.90
N GLY A 73 -2.45 -2.73 -15.42
CA GLY A 73 -3.52 -3.65 -15.07
C GLY A 73 -3.81 -3.68 -13.56
N ASP A 74 -3.84 -4.88 -12.99
CA ASP A 74 -4.16 -5.11 -11.58
C ASP A 74 -3.16 -4.45 -10.62
N ASP A 75 -1.90 -4.26 -11.03
CA ASP A 75 -0.90 -3.57 -10.21
C ASP A 75 -1.24 -2.10 -9.98
N CYS A 76 -2.16 -1.53 -10.76
CA CYS A 76 -2.66 -0.17 -10.59
C CYS A 76 -3.91 -0.07 -9.69
N ALA A 77 -4.50 -1.18 -9.26
CA ALA A 77 -5.75 -1.17 -8.50
C ALA A 77 -5.65 -0.29 -7.24
N GLY A 78 -6.62 0.61 -7.05
CA GLY A 78 -6.71 1.48 -5.89
C GLY A 78 -5.64 2.57 -5.80
N LYS A 79 -4.80 2.73 -6.83
CA LYS A 79 -3.78 3.79 -6.88
C LYS A 79 -4.29 5.01 -7.64
N ASP A 80 -3.70 6.16 -7.35
CA ASP A 80 -3.97 7.40 -8.07
C ASP A 80 -3.37 7.38 -9.48
N ALA A 81 -4.16 7.81 -10.47
CA ALA A 81 -3.77 7.74 -11.89
C ALA A 81 -2.62 8.70 -12.22
N GLU A 82 -2.60 9.89 -11.63
CA GLU A 82 -1.56 10.89 -11.88
C GLU A 82 -0.23 10.46 -11.27
N ALA A 83 -0.25 10.01 -10.01
CA ALA A 83 0.91 9.53 -9.28
C ALA A 83 1.59 8.33 -9.96
N MET A 84 0.80 7.49 -10.65
CA MET A 84 1.28 6.32 -11.39
C MET A 84 1.68 6.63 -12.83
N GLY A 85 1.47 7.86 -13.31
CA GLY A 85 1.75 8.26 -14.70
C GLY A 85 0.73 7.72 -15.71
N CYS A 86 -0.44 7.30 -15.25
CA CYS A 86 -1.53 6.77 -16.09
C CYS A 86 -2.45 7.87 -16.64
N SER A 87 -2.31 9.10 -16.14
CA SER A 87 -3.11 10.26 -16.56
C SER A 87 -2.47 11.04 -17.72
N GLY A 88 -3.06 12.19 -18.10
CA GLY A 88 -2.55 13.11 -19.12
C GLY A 88 -3.20 12.95 -20.50
N ASP A 89 -2.44 13.24 -21.55
CA ASP A 89 -2.94 13.36 -22.94
C ASP A 89 -3.44 12.04 -23.55
N LEU A 90 -3.07 10.91 -22.95
CA LEU A 90 -3.40 9.57 -23.45
C LEU A 90 -4.66 8.99 -22.79
N VAL A 91 -5.35 9.79 -21.98
CA VAL A 91 -6.59 9.40 -21.31
C VAL A 91 -7.81 9.81 -22.11
N THR A 92 -8.67 8.85 -22.40
CA THR A 92 -9.95 9.10 -23.06
C THR A 92 -11.08 9.17 -22.04
N THR A 93 -12.08 10.00 -22.31
CA THR A 93 -13.38 9.92 -21.62
C THR A 93 -14.25 8.96 -22.43
N THR A 94 -14.63 7.83 -21.86
CA THR A 94 -15.40 6.79 -22.58
C THR A 94 -16.91 6.92 -22.38
N GLN A 95 -17.33 7.51 -21.27
CA GLN A 95 -18.74 7.74 -20.96
C GLN A 95 -18.89 9.01 -20.11
N THR A 96 -20.05 9.66 -20.23
CA THR A 96 -20.39 10.87 -19.49
C THR A 96 -21.88 10.85 -19.13
N ALA A 97 -22.25 11.36 -17.96
CA ALA A 97 -23.63 11.61 -17.56
C ALA A 97 -23.73 12.85 -16.68
N ALA A 98 -24.90 13.49 -16.72
CA ALA A 98 -25.26 14.60 -15.85
C ALA A 98 -26.06 14.09 -14.64
N VAL A 99 -25.78 14.62 -13.45
CA VAL A 99 -26.53 14.38 -12.21
C VAL A 99 -26.75 15.73 -11.54
N GLY A 100 -27.99 16.24 -11.59
CA GLY A 100 -28.24 17.66 -11.29
C GLY A 100 -27.35 18.59 -12.12
N THR A 101 -26.46 19.31 -11.44
CA THR A 101 -25.46 20.20 -12.08
C THR A 101 -24.07 19.58 -12.24
N ALA A 102 -23.82 18.45 -11.58
CA ALA A 102 -22.53 17.77 -11.61
C ALA A 102 -22.42 16.85 -12.85
N MET A 103 -21.24 16.81 -13.46
CA MET A 103 -20.94 15.89 -14.55
C MET A 103 -20.09 14.74 -14.02
N VAL A 104 -20.51 13.49 -14.28
CA VAL A 104 -19.75 12.28 -14.00
C VAL A 104 -19.23 11.66 -15.28
N GLU A 105 -17.96 11.26 -15.29
CA GLU A 105 -17.26 10.72 -16.45
C GLU A 105 -16.50 9.45 -16.09
N VAL A 106 -16.42 8.52 -17.04
CA VAL A 106 -15.45 7.41 -17.01
C VAL A 106 -14.23 7.85 -17.81
N ARG A 107 -13.07 7.88 -17.15
CA ARG A 107 -11.75 8.15 -17.73
C ARG A 107 -11.00 6.82 -17.87
N TYR A 108 -10.31 6.61 -19.00
CA TYR A 108 -9.60 5.37 -19.29
C TYR A 108 -8.20 5.62 -19.83
N SER A 109 -7.22 4.88 -19.32
CA SER A 109 -5.84 4.86 -19.81
C SER A 109 -5.54 3.51 -20.44
N GLU A 110 -5.32 3.50 -21.75
CA GLU A 110 -4.98 2.28 -22.49
C GLU A 110 -3.63 1.70 -22.03
N ILE A 111 -2.66 2.58 -21.76
CA ILE A 111 -1.31 2.17 -21.33
C ILE A 111 -1.36 1.45 -19.98
N CYS A 112 -2.20 1.92 -19.06
CA CYS A 112 -2.32 1.32 -17.74
C CYS A 112 -3.40 0.23 -17.67
N GLY A 113 -4.28 0.09 -18.66
CA GLY A 113 -5.38 -0.88 -18.63
C GLY A 113 -6.35 -0.63 -17.47
N THR A 114 -6.56 0.63 -17.10
CA THR A 114 -7.39 1.02 -15.95
C THR A 114 -8.35 2.14 -16.31
N ALA A 115 -9.48 2.18 -15.58
CA ALA A 115 -10.46 3.25 -15.64
C ALA A 115 -10.64 3.90 -14.26
N TRP A 116 -11.11 5.15 -14.23
CA TRP A 116 -11.49 5.84 -13.00
C TRP A 116 -12.63 6.82 -13.26
N GLY A 117 -13.42 7.08 -12.22
CA GLY A 117 -14.48 8.07 -12.26
C GLY A 117 -13.92 9.46 -12.04
N ARG A 118 -14.42 10.45 -12.79
CA ARG A 118 -14.27 11.88 -12.47
C ARG A 118 -15.65 12.45 -12.22
N ILE A 119 -15.78 13.28 -11.19
CA ILE A 119 -16.94 14.17 -11.04
C ILE A 119 -16.46 15.62 -11.13
N THR A 120 -17.19 16.48 -11.83
CA THR A 120 -16.93 17.92 -11.93
C THR A 120 -18.19 18.72 -11.67
N GLN A 121 -18.05 20.02 -11.42
CA GLN A 121 -19.17 20.91 -11.06
C GLN A 121 -19.94 20.42 -9.83
N ALA A 122 -19.26 19.68 -8.97
CA ALA A 122 -19.82 19.11 -7.77
C ALA A 122 -19.64 20.05 -6.57
N ALA A 123 -20.32 19.75 -5.48
CA ALA A 123 -20.24 20.45 -4.22
C ALA A 123 -19.59 19.59 -3.13
N GLN A 124 -19.19 20.23 -2.03
CA GLN A 124 -18.71 19.53 -0.84
C GLN A 124 -19.73 18.48 -0.38
N GLY A 125 -19.26 17.26 -0.18
CA GLY A 125 -20.04 16.08 0.19
C GLY A 125 -20.44 15.20 -1.00
N ASP A 126 -20.43 15.71 -2.23
CA ASP A 126 -20.75 14.90 -3.40
C ASP A 126 -19.73 13.76 -3.56
N ARG A 127 -20.23 12.60 -3.98
CA ARG A 127 -19.44 11.38 -4.09
C ARG A 127 -19.41 10.90 -5.53
N VAL A 128 -18.25 10.42 -5.98
CA VAL A 128 -18.09 9.67 -7.23
C VAL A 128 -17.72 8.22 -6.92
N GLU A 129 -18.28 7.29 -7.68
CA GLU A 129 -18.05 5.86 -7.59
C GLU A 129 -17.75 5.31 -8.98
N ILE A 130 -16.90 4.30 -9.10
CA ILE A 130 -16.70 3.53 -10.33
C ILE A 130 -16.67 2.02 -10.02
N GLY A 131 -17.22 1.23 -10.93
CA GLY A 131 -17.17 -0.24 -10.87
C GLY A 131 -17.17 -0.88 -12.26
N ALA A 132 -16.73 -2.13 -12.34
CA ALA A 132 -16.71 -2.94 -13.56
C ALA A 132 -16.90 -4.41 -13.17
N GLY A 133 -18.03 -5.01 -13.56
CA GLY A 133 -18.36 -6.39 -13.20
C GLY A 133 -18.25 -6.68 -11.70
N THR A 134 -17.39 -7.64 -11.34
CA THR A 134 -17.12 -8.07 -9.95
C THR A 134 -15.88 -7.44 -9.33
N ALA A 135 -15.22 -6.50 -10.02
CA ALA A 135 -14.05 -5.83 -9.47
C ALA A 135 -14.42 -4.95 -8.27
N GLU A 136 -13.49 -4.81 -7.32
CA GLU A 136 -13.67 -3.97 -6.13
C GLU A 136 -13.90 -2.51 -6.54
N LYS A 137 -15.06 -1.98 -6.17
CA LYS A 137 -15.46 -0.60 -6.54
C LYS A 137 -14.52 0.42 -5.91
N GLN A 138 -14.23 1.47 -6.67
CA GLN A 138 -13.49 2.62 -6.18
C GLN A 138 -14.44 3.80 -5.98
N SER A 139 -14.17 4.65 -5.00
CA SER A 139 -14.99 5.82 -4.74
C SER A 139 -14.18 6.92 -4.09
N ASP A 140 -14.60 8.16 -4.27
CA ASP A 140 -14.08 9.29 -3.52
C ASP A 140 -15.16 10.35 -3.28
N THR A 141 -14.92 11.26 -2.33
CA THR A 141 -15.87 12.28 -1.89
C THR A 141 -15.18 13.64 -1.82
N ILE A 142 -15.87 14.69 -2.27
CA ILE A 142 -15.39 16.06 -2.10
C ILE A 142 -15.47 16.44 -0.63
N THR A 143 -14.33 16.54 0.05
CA THR A 143 -14.30 16.81 1.50
C THR A 143 -14.03 18.28 1.82
N ALA A 144 -13.30 19.00 0.98
CA ALA A 144 -12.95 20.39 1.21
C ALA A 144 -14.00 21.36 0.64
N ALA A 145 -14.24 22.45 1.36
CA ALA A 145 -15.13 23.51 0.89
C ALA A 145 -14.47 24.28 -0.27
N GLY A 146 -15.21 24.46 -1.36
CA GLY A 146 -14.73 25.15 -2.57
C GLY A 146 -14.16 24.23 -3.65
N ASP A 147 -13.85 22.97 -3.32
CA ASP A 147 -13.50 21.96 -4.31
C ASP A 147 -14.75 21.58 -5.11
N THR A 148 -14.57 21.39 -6.42
CA THR A 148 -15.66 21.08 -7.36
C THR A 148 -15.37 19.90 -8.27
N VAL A 149 -14.23 19.24 -8.03
CA VAL A 149 -13.76 18.08 -8.79
C VAL A 149 -13.16 17.07 -7.84
N THR A 150 -13.46 15.79 -8.05
CA THR A 150 -12.65 14.71 -7.50
C THR A 150 -12.63 13.51 -8.43
N TYR A 151 -11.75 12.56 -8.14
CA TYR A 151 -11.47 11.39 -8.92
C TYR A 151 -11.49 10.15 -8.03
N THR A 152 -12.03 9.04 -8.53
CA THR A 152 -11.82 7.77 -7.86
C THR A 152 -10.38 7.30 -8.08
N PRO A 153 -9.87 6.43 -7.19
CA PRO A 153 -8.71 5.60 -7.53
C PRO A 153 -8.95 4.76 -8.79
N MET A 154 -7.85 4.26 -9.37
CA MET A 154 -7.88 3.41 -10.56
C MET A 154 -8.54 2.06 -10.29
N LEU A 155 -9.39 1.66 -11.22
CA LEU A 155 -10.03 0.36 -11.31
C LEU A 155 -9.47 -0.39 -12.53
N PRO A 156 -8.83 -1.56 -12.36
CA PRO A 156 -8.41 -2.39 -13.49
C PRO A 156 -9.62 -2.86 -14.31
N VAL A 157 -9.53 -2.75 -15.62
CA VAL A 157 -10.60 -3.16 -16.53
C VAL A 157 -10.05 -3.89 -17.74
N LYS A 158 -10.81 -4.86 -18.25
CA LYS A 158 -10.47 -5.55 -19.50
C LYS A 158 -10.76 -4.68 -20.72
N ASN A 159 -11.92 -4.03 -20.72
CA ASN A 159 -12.32 -3.06 -21.73
C ASN A 159 -12.81 -1.78 -21.07
N ALA A 160 -12.60 -0.64 -21.73
CA ALA A 160 -12.98 0.65 -21.19
C ALA A 160 -14.51 0.82 -21.04
N GLN A 161 -15.29 0.07 -21.82
CA GLN A 161 -16.76 0.06 -21.81
C GLN A 161 -17.33 -0.77 -20.65
N ASP A 162 -16.52 -1.62 -20.01
CA ASP A 162 -16.97 -2.44 -18.88
C ASP A 162 -17.12 -1.60 -17.59
N ALA A 163 -16.51 -0.40 -17.57
CA ALA A 163 -16.53 0.49 -16.42
C ALA A 163 -17.77 1.37 -16.42
N LYS A 164 -18.36 1.59 -15.25
CA LYS A 164 -19.50 2.48 -15.05
C LYS A 164 -19.23 3.39 -13.87
N ALA A 165 -19.39 4.70 -14.07
CA ALA A 165 -19.24 5.69 -13.01
C ALA A 165 -20.60 6.22 -12.56
N CYS A 166 -20.73 6.52 -11.28
CA CYS A 166 -21.92 7.13 -10.68
C CYS A 166 -21.53 8.32 -9.83
N ALA A 167 -22.38 9.35 -9.81
CA ALA A 167 -22.31 10.43 -8.84
C ALA A 167 -23.49 10.33 -7.86
N VAL A 168 -23.26 10.74 -6.61
CA VAL A 168 -24.29 10.92 -5.59
C VAL A 168 -24.17 12.35 -5.06
N LEU A 169 -25.24 13.14 -5.22
CA LEU A 169 -25.27 14.52 -4.74
C LEU A 169 -25.60 14.56 -3.25
N ALA A 170 -24.76 15.18 -2.43
CA ALA A 170 -24.95 15.19 -0.98
C ALA A 170 -26.20 15.95 -0.55
N ALA A 171 -26.54 17.04 -1.24
CA ALA A 171 -27.67 17.89 -0.88
C ALA A 171 -29.03 17.22 -1.09
N THR A 172 -29.17 16.40 -2.12
CA THR A 172 -30.45 15.79 -2.53
C THR A 172 -30.51 14.28 -2.35
N GLY A 173 -29.35 13.61 -2.23
CA GLY A 173 -29.23 12.17 -2.30
C GLY A 173 -29.43 11.60 -3.72
N GLU A 174 -29.58 12.45 -4.74
CA GLU A 174 -29.77 12.01 -6.12
C GLU A 174 -28.55 11.23 -6.61
N LYS A 175 -28.81 10.05 -7.20
CA LYS A 175 -27.78 9.22 -7.83
C LYS A 175 -28.03 9.11 -9.32
N GLY A 176 -27.01 9.40 -10.11
CA GLY A 176 -27.01 9.17 -11.55
C GLY A 176 -25.71 8.52 -12.00
N CYS A 177 -25.77 7.75 -13.08
CA CYS A 177 -24.64 6.97 -13.57
C CYS A 177 -24.48 7.08 -15.08
N THR A 178 -23.27 6.81 -15.56
CA THR A 178 -22.98 6.60 -16.97
C THR A 178 -23.67 5.35 -17.53
N GLY A 179 -23.86 5.28 -18.85
CA GLY A 179 -24.65 4.27 -19.57
C GLY A 179 -24.17 2.84 -19.32
#